data_AF-A0A7D3VUJ3-F1
#
_entry.id   AF-A0A7D3VUJ3-F1
#
_cell.length_a   1.000
_cell.length_b   1.000
_cell.length_c   1.000
_cell.angle_alpha   90.00
_cell.angle_beta   90.00
_cell.angle_gamma   90.00
#
_symmetry.space_group_name_H-M   'P 1'
#
loop_
_entity.id
_entity.type
_entity.pdbx_description
1 polymer ?
#
loop_
_entity_poly.entity_id
_entity_poly.type
_entity_poly.pdbx_seq_one_letter_code
_entity_poly.pdbx_strand_id
1 'polypeptide(L)'
;MSVNRFPPTTGFVSNLLGIINDYPTGDPVELLGSVAEILVEDPDPRMRAGQVLALYSTRFWAVHRLRDQRIYDSLIAATALADATLDTCEEDHPGWAGLDDLERIARWIPAIEDPAVAAAAGLADRDEIALFSCPAWLRLMAQETMKVLLARRPAEFGMPDFSLLTPAYVVDGTLDVIELTVNVRTDPEDTSSQVASLWAAQRLLSDVPPSELLPLTAAACFGLVSQNATAPRAVPTHLREVLTRVAADPPCAHGERHDAAPDTWLAGVIYLYKPMRFDDDEPVDEELWHCPGHRAAMIRTALQLSTPRER
;
A
#
# COMPACT_ATOMS: atom_id res chain seq x y z
N MET A 1 47.06 7.04 7.91
CA MET A 1 45.65 6.67 7.66
C MET A 1 44.80 7.56 8.56
N SER A 2 44.15 8.58 7.99
CA SER A 2 43.26 9.46 8.75
C SER A 2 42.00 8.68 9.08
N VAL A 3 41.64 8.59 10.36
CA VAL A 3 40.39 7.97 10.81
C VAL A 3 39.26 8.90 10.34
N ASN A 4 38.41 8.45 9.41
CA ASN A 4 37.19 9.16 9.03
C ASN A 4 36.36 9.40 10.30
N ARG A 5 36.40 10.61 10.85
CA ARG A 5 35.54 11.00 11.96
C ARG A 5 34.23 11.51 11.37
N PHE A 6 33.17 10.76 11.59
CA PHE A 6 31.83 11.23 11.31
C PHE A 6 31.43 12.35 12.29
N PRO A 7 30.52 13.26 11.90
CA PRO A 7 29.89 14.18 12.83
C PRO A 7 29.20 13.43 14.00
N PRO A 8 28.94 14.10 15.14
CA PRO A 8 28.11 13.54 16.19
C PRO A 8 26.74 13.12 15.64
N THR A 9 26.31 11.90 15.94
CA THR A 9 25.02 11.38 15.49
C THR A 9 23.90 12.12 16.20
N THR A 10 23.10 12.88 15.45
CA THR A 10 21.85 13.48 15.95
C THR A 10 20.75 12.42 16.03
N GLY A 11 19.65 12.72 16.75
CA GLY A 11 18.48 11.84 16.75
C GLY A 11 17.94 11.57 15.34
N PHE A 12 18.00 12.59 14.47
CA PHE A 12 17.66 12.48 13.04
C PHE A 12 18.53 11.45 12.32
N VAL A 13 19.87 11.57 12.39
CA VAL A 13 20.79 10.63 11.74
C VAL A 13 20.65 9.22 12.31
N SER A 14 20.47 9.08 13.63
CA SER A 14 20.26 7.78 14.26
C SER A 14 19.01 7.08 13.72
N ASN A 15 17.90 7.81 13.56
CA ASN A 15 16.68 7.25 13.02
C ASN A 15 16.81 6.89 11.54
N LEU A 16 17.49 7.71 10.73
CA LEU A 16 17.80 7.37 9.33
C LEU A 16 18.65 6.10 9.23
N LEU A 17 19.68 5.95 10.06
CA LEU A 17 20.50 4.75 10.10
C LEU A 17 19.69 3.51 10.51
N GLY A 18 18.73 3.67 11.43
CA GLY A 18 17.78 2.61 11.77
C GLY A 18 16.93 2.18 10.58
N ILE A 19 16.39 3.14 9.82
CA ILE A 19 15.64 2.85 8.57
C ILE A 19 16.53 2.17 7.54
N ILE A 20 17.76 2.67 7.31
CA ILE A 20 18.72 2.12 6.34
C ILE A 20 19.11 0.67 6.69
N ASN A 21 19.13 0.33 7.98
CA ASN A 21 19.43 -1.01 8.44
C ASN A 21 18.18 -1.89 8.64
N ASP A 22 16.98 -1.40 8.32
CA ASP A 22 15.69 -2.07 8.56
C ASP A 22 15.40 -2.37 10.06
N TYR A 23 16.02 -1.59 10.96
CA TYR A 23 15.81 -1.58 12.41
C TYR A 23 15.53 -0.15 12.90
N PRO A 24 14.37 0.45 12.57
CA PRO A 24 14.05 1.82 12.96
C PRO A 24 13.99 1.96 14.49
N THR A 25 14.64 3.00 15.02
CA THR A 25 14.67 3.33 16.46
C THR A 25 13.56 4.27 16.91
N GLY A 26 12.78 4.80 15.96
CA GLY A 26 11.63 5.69 16.17
C GLY A 26 10.54 5.40 15.12
N ASP A 27 9.55 6.28 14.99
CA ASP A 27 8.50 6.13 13.97
C ASP A 27 9.04 6.57 12.59
N PRO A 28 9.25 5.63 11.64
CA PRO A 28 9.73 5.98 10.31
C PRO A 28 8.69 6.76 9.48
N VAL A 29 7.40 6.61 9.76
CA VAL A 29 6.33 7.32 9.06
C VAL A 29 6.37 8.81 9.42
N GLU A 30 6.51 9.12 10.71
CA GLU A 30 6.65 10.50 11.22
C GLU A 30 7.92 11.17 10.67
N LEU A 31 9.06 10.46 10.72
CA LEU A 31 10.33 10.97 10.22
C LEU A 31 10.27 11.28 8.72
N LEU A 32 9.84 10.32 7.90
CA LEU A 32 9.77 10.49 6.44
C LEU A 32 8.73 11.55 6.05
N GLY A 33 7.62 11.63 6.79
CA GLY A 33 6.65 12.71 6.64
C GLY A 33 7.29 14.08 6.88
N SER A 34 8.03 14.23 7.98
CA SER A 34 8.74 15.48 8.31
C SER A 34 9.76 15.87 7.24
N VAL A 35 10.53 14.90 6.72
CA VAL A 35 11.49 15.15 5.62
C VAL A 35 10.78 15.69 4.37
N ALA A 36 9.65 15.09 4.00
CA ALA A 36 8.86 15.57 2.86
C ALA A 36 8.26 16.95 3.10
N GLU A 37 7.72 17.21 4.30
CA GLU A 37 7.16 18.52 4.68
C GLU A 37 8.23 19.61 4.60
N ILE A 38 9.41 19.40 5.20
CA ILE A 38 10.51 20.37 5.15
C ILE A 38 10.92 20.67 3.71
N LEU A 39 10.99 19.67 2.82
CA LEU A 39 11.32 19.89 1.42
C LEU A 39 10.26 20.71 0.69
N VAL A 40 8.98 20.51 1.01
CA VAL A 40 7.86 21.26 0.41
C VAL A 40 7.82 22.71 0.89
N GLU A 41 8.30 22.98 2.11
CA GLU A 41 8.46 24.35 2.65
C GLU A 41 9.56 25.17 1.97
N ASP A 42 10.27 24.57 1.01
CA ASP A 42 11.37 25.18 0.26
C ASP A 42 12.46 25.76 1.18
N PRO A 43 13.18 24.88 1.90
CA PRO A 43 14.10 25.32 2.93
C PRO A 43 15.34 25.94 2.27
N ASP A 44 16.24 26.51 3.08
CA ASP A 44 17.50 27.01 2.56
C ASP A 44 18.28 25.89 1.82
N PRO A 45 19.18 26.24 0.88
CA PRO A 45 19.83 25.26 0.01
C PRO A 45 20.55 24.12 0.74
N ARG A 46 21.10 24.36 1.94
CA ARG A 46 21.84 23.33 2.68
C ARG A 46 20.91 22.36 3.38
N MET A 47 19.87 22.88 4.03
CA MET A 47 18.80 22.05 4.58
C MET A 47 18.13 21.23 3.47
N ARG A 48 17.86 21.84 2.31
CA ARG A 48 17.32 21.14 1.14
C ARG A 48 18.21 19.96 0.71
N ALA A 49 19.52 20.17 0.65
CA ALA A 49 20.49 19.12 0.32
C ALA A 49 20.41 17.95 1.32
N GLY A 50 20.40 18.26 2.62
CA GLY A 50 20.26 17.26 3.69
C GLY A 50 18.99 16.42 3.57
N GLN A 51 17.85 17.07 3.30
CA GLN A 51 16.57 16.38 3.17
C GLN A 51 16.44 15.53 1.89
N VAL A 52 16.97 16.01 0.75
CA VAL A 52 17.03 15.19 -0.49
C VAL A 52 17.88 13.94 -0.26
N LEU A 53 19.01 14.07 0.44
CA LEU A 53 19.88 12.95 0.78
C LEU A 53 19.22 11.98 1.76
N ALA A 54 18.46 12.49 2.73
CA ALA A 54 17.67 11.66 3.62
C ALA A 54 16.67 10.79 2.83
N LEU A 55 15.87 11.40 1.95
CA LEU A 55 14.93 10.67 1.09
C LEU A 55 15.63 9.64 0.22
N TYR A 56 16.72 10.03 -0.43
CA TYR A 56 17.51 9.13 -1.27
C TYR A 56 18.01 7.93 -0.47
N SER A 57 18.62 8.14 0.69
CA SER A 57 19.16 7.06 1.51
C SER A 57 18.10 6.11 2.07
N THR A 58 16.87 6.58 2.28
CA THR A 58 15.77 5.74 2.82
C THR A 58 14.84 5.18 1.75
N ARG A 59 15.07 5.46 0.46
CA ARG A 59 14.12 5.13 -0.63
C ARG A 59 13.78 3.65 -0.72
N PHE A 60 14.75 2.75 -0.50
CA PHE A 60 14.51 1.32 -0.57
C PHE A 60 13.55 0.87 0.55
N TRP A 61 13.71 1.43 1.75
CA TRP A 61 12.84 1.12 2.88
C TRP A 61 11.43 1.60 2.59
N ALA A 62 11.27 2.84 2.11
CA ALA A 62 9.96 3.38 1.74
C ALA A 62 9.23 2.48 0.73
N VAL A 63 9.93 2.02 -0.30
CA VAL A 63 9.39 1.13 -1.34
C VAL A 63 8.93 -0.23 -0.78
N HIS A 64 9.61 -0.77 0.23
CA HIS A 64 9.34 -2.11 0.73
C HIS A 64 8.50 -2.17 2.00
N ARG A 65 8.51 -1.11 2.82
CA ARG A 65 7.97 -1.11 4.18
C ARG A 65 6.94 -0.02 4.45
N LEU A 66 6.92 1.07 3.69
CA LEU A 66 5.97 2.17 3.94
C LEU A 66 4.58 1.78 3.39
N ARG A 67 3.61 1.64 4.30
CA ARG A 67 2.21 1.33 4.00
C ARG A 67 1.26 2.53 4.09
N ASP A 68 1.75 3.69 4.53
CA ASP A 68 0.95 4.91 4.58
C ASP A 68 0.98 5.60 3.20
N GLN A 69 -0.13 5.49 2.46
CA GLN A 69 -0.26 6.09 1.13
C GLN A 69 -0.11 7.61 1.14
N ARG A 70 -0.58 8.30 2.19
CA ARG A 70 -0.48 9.77 2.28
C ARG A 70 0.99 10.19 2.39
N ILE A 71 1.75 9.51 3.24
CA ILE A 71 3.19 9.78 3.36
C ILE A 71 3.90 9.39 2.07
N TYR A 72 3.59 8.24 1.48
CA TYR A 72 4.18 7.80 0.22
C TYR A 72 3.96 8.82 -0.93
N ASP A 73 2.74 9.33 -1.06
CA ASP A 73 2.39 10.37 -2.03
C ASP A 73 3.11 11.71 -1.72
N SER A 74 3.31 12.02 -0.43
CA SER A 74 4.07 13.21 0.00
C SER A 74 5.56 13.09 -0.36
N LEU A 75 6.16 11.90 -0.24
CA LEU A 75 7.55 11.67 -0.68
C LEU A 75 7.70 11.85 -2.20
N ILE A 76 6.72 11.38 -2.98
CA ILE A 76 6.70 11.59 -4.43
C ILE A 76 6.60 13.08 -4.76
N ALA A 77 5.70 13.81 -4.09
CA ALA A 77 5.55 15.25 -4.30
C ALA A 77 6.82 16.05 -3.94
N ALA A 78 7.45 15.74 -2.81
CA ALA A 78 8.68 16.39 -2.36
C ALA A 78 9.86 16.13 -3.33
N THR A 79 10.01 14.91 -3.84
CA THR A 79 11.05 14.59 -4.82
C THR A 79 10.79 15.24 -6.19
N ALA A 80 9.53 15.33 -6.62
CA ALA A 80 9.15 16.08 -7.81
C ALA A 80 9.45 17.58 -7.69
N LEU A 81 9.16 18.18 -6.53
CA LEU A 81 9.49 19.58 -6.27
C LEU A 81 11.00 19.82 -6.27
N ALA A 82 11.78 18.94 -5.64
CA ALA A 82 13.24 19.01 -5.68
C ALA A 82 13.78 18.91 -7.11
N ASP A 83 13.26 17.99 -7.94
CA ASP A 83 13.63 17.90 -9.36
C ASP A 83 13.32 19.18 -10.14
N ALA A 84 12.18 19.82 -9.85
CA ALA A 84 11.75 21.04 -10.53
C ALA A 84 12.54 22.30 -10.11
N THR A 85 13.03 22.35 -8.87
CA THR A 85 13.62 23.56 -8.26
C THR A 85 15.13 23.55 -8.16
N LEU A 86 15.77 22.38 -8.24
CA LEU A 86 17.22 22.26 -8.23
C LEU A 86 17.82 22.59 -9.61
N ASP A 87 18.83 23.45 -9.61
CA ASP A 87 19.53 23.86 -10.81
C ASP A 87 20.26 22.70 -11.48
N THR A 88 20.43 22.80 -12.81
CA THR A 88 21.34 21.95 -13.57
C THR A 88 22.73 22.58 -13.63
N CYS A 89 23.78 21.78 -13.76
CA CYS A 89 25.10 22.29 -14.13
C CYS A 89 25.70 21.44 -15.26
N GLU A 90 26.68 22.02 -15.96
CA GLU A 90 27.32 21.41 -17.14
C GLU A 90 28.41 20.39 -16.78
N GLU A 91 28.76 20.28 -15.49
CA GLU A 91 29.82 19.37 -15.03
C GLU A 91 29.31 17.92 -15.00
N ASP A 92 30.11 17.01 -15.57
CA ASP A 92 29.93 15.57 -15.40
C ASP A 92 30.23 15.22 -13.94
N HIS A 93 29.19 14.88 -13.18
CA HIS A 93 29.36 14.39 -11.82
C HIS A 93 29.78 12.92 -11.87
N PRO A 94 30.67 12.47 -10.98
CA PRO A 94 31.06 11.07 -10.92
C PRO A 94 29.81 10.19 -10.83
N GLY A 95 29.68 9.28 -11.80
CA GLY A 95 28.61 8.30 -11.82
C GLY A 95 28.74 7.37 -10.61
N TRP A 96 27.61 7.19 -9.91
CA TRP A 96 27.14 6.14 -9.00
C TRP A 96 28.13 5.15 -8.32
N ALA A 97 29.14 4.62 -9.01
CA ALA A 97 29.95 3.45 -8.61
C ALA A 97 30.80 3.59 -7.32
N GLY A 98 30.81 4.77 -6.67
CA GLY A 98 31.55 5.01 -5.43
C GLY A 98 30.69 5.40 -4.21
N LEU A 99 29.35 5.49 -4.36
CA LEU A 99 28.44 6.08 -3.37
C LEU A 99 27.34 5.13 -2.84
N ASP A 100 27.51 3.81 -2.99
CA ASP A 100 26.57 2.79 -2.47
C ASP A 100 26.46 2.72 -0.93
N ASP A 101 27.28 3.51 -0.22
CA ASP A 101 27.23 3.61 1.23
C ASP A 101 26.19 4.65 1.68
N LEU A 102 24.93 4.23 1.72
CA LEU A 102 23.79 5.05 2.16
C LEU A 102 23.95 5.50 3.63
N GLU A 103 24.59 4.68 4.47
CA GLU A 103 24.90 5.07 5.85
C GLU A 103 25.88 6.24 5.90
N ARG A 104 26.93 6.19 5.08
CA ARG A 104 27.89 7.30 4.98
C ARG A 104 27.19 8.58 4.53
N ILE A 105 26.32 8.51 3.53
CA ILE A 105 25.52 9.67 3.10
C ILE A 105 24.71 10.22 4.28
N ALA A 106 23.95 9.38 4.98
CA ALA A 106 23.13 9.81 6.10
C ALA A 106 23.95 10.44 7.23
N ARG A 107 25.14 9.89 7.54
CA ARG A 107 26.04 10.43 8.55
C ARG A 107 26.64 11.78 8.17
N TRP A 108 26.66 12.14 6.90
CA TRP A 108 27.24 13.40 6.41
C TRP A 108 26.23 14.53 6.36
N ILE A 109 24.92 14.24 6.44
CA ILE A 109 23.86 15.26 6.43
C ILE A 109 24.13 16.43 7.40
N PRO A 110 24.50 16.22 8.68
CA PRO A 110 24.77 17.34 9.58
C PRO A 110 25.91 18.26 9.12
N ALA A 111 26.92 17.72 8.45
CA ALA A 111 28.04 18.51 7.90
C ALA A 111 27.66 19.24 6.61
N ILE A 112 26.70 18.72 5.85
CA ILE A 112 26.16 19.36 4.64
C ILE A 112 25.26 20.53 5.04
N GLU A 113 24.42 20.32 6.06
CA GLU A 113 23.51 21.33 6.59
C GLU A 113 24.26 22.47 7.31
N ASP A 114 25.34 22.16 8.05
CA ASP A 114 26.09 23.12 8.85
C ASP A 114 27.62 23.07 8.59
N PRO A 115 28.22 24.12 7.99
CA PRO A 115 29.67 24.21 7.78
C PRO A 115 30.50 24.18 9.07
N ALA A 116 29.96 24.64 10.21
CA ALA A 116 30.65 24.57 11.49
C ALA A 116 30.81 23.12 11.95
N VAL A 117 29.78 22.29 11.72
CA VAL A 117 29.83 20.84 11.94
C VAL A 117 30.83 20.19 10.99
N ALA A 118 30.85 20.58 9.71
CA ALA A 118 31.83 20.10 8.74
C ALA A 118 33.27 20.43 9.17
N ALA A 119 33.53 21.67 9.60
CA ALA A 119 34.85 22.11 10.07
C ALA A 119 35.28 21.35 11.33
N ALA A 120 34.39 21.20 12.32
CA ALA A 120 34.67 20.46 13.55
C ALA A 120 34.97 18.96 13.30
N ALA A 121 34.34 18.37 12.29
CA ALA A 121 34.58 16.99 11.87
C ALA A 121 35.80 16.82 10.95
N GLY A 122 36.44 17.92 10.51
CA GLY A 122 37.54 17.89 9.53
C GLY A 122 37.08 17.48 8.12
N LEU A 123 35.83 17.80 7.78
CA LEU A 123 35.19 17.46 6.50
C LEU A 123 35.02 18.66 5.56
N ALA A 124 35.28 19.89 6.01
CA ALA A 124 34.99 21.11 5.25
C ALA A 124 35.58 21.14 3.83
N ASP A 125 36.80 20.62 3.66
CA ASP A 125 37.52 20.62 2.37
C ASP A 125 37.39 19.29 1.60
N ARG A 126 36.40 18.45 1.95
CA ARG A 126 36.18 17.16 1.29
C ARG A 126 35.38 17.35 0.02
N ASP A 127 35.86 16.76 -1.07
CA ASP A 127 35.17 16.75 -2.36
C ASP A 127 33.73 16.23 -2.25
N GLU A 128 33.47 15.28 -1.34
CA GLU A 128 32.13 14.75 -1.15
C GLU A 128 31.17 15.77 -0.48
N ILE A 129 31.64 16.73 0.33
CA ILE A 129 30.77 17.81 0.84
C ILE A 129 30.34 18.72 -0.32
N ALA A 130 31.25 19.03 -1.24
CA ALA A 130 30.93 19.81 -2.43
C ALA A 130 29.95 19.06 -3.35
N LEU A 131 30.18 17.76 -3.58
CA LEU A 131 29.30 16.91 -4.38
C LEU A 131 27.90 16.81 -3.78
N PHE A 132 27.80 16.52 -2.48
CA PHE A 132 26.52 16.37 -1.78
C PHE A 132 25.76 17.69 -1.60
N SER A 133 26.42 18.82 -1.81
CA SER A 133 25.79 20.14 -1.84
C SER A 133 25.48 20.63 -3.27
N CYS A 134 25.88 19.88 -4.30
CA CYS A 134 25.69 20.31 -5.68
C CYS A 134 24.22 20.15 -6.11
N PRO A 135 23.54 21.24 -6.56
CA PRO A 135 22.14 21.17 -6.97
C PRO A 135 21.86 20.16 -8.09
N ALA A 136 22.74 20.08 -9.08
CA ALA A 136 22.59 19.18 -10.22
C ALA A 136 22.69 17.71 -9.81
N TRP A 137 23.59 17.40 -8.88
CA TRP A 137 23.72 16.05 -8.34
C TRP A 137 22.54 15.67 -7.44
N LEU A 138 22.10 16.58 -6.57
CA LEU A 138 20.90 16.39 -5.73
C LEU A 138 19.64 16.17 -6.57
N ARG A 139 19.53 16.87 -7.70
CA ARG A 139 18.45 16.67 -8.65
C ARG A 139 18.41 15.24 -9.18
N LEU A 140 19.56 14.66 -9.55
CA LEU A 140 19.64 13.26 -9.96
C LEU A 140 19.17 12.31 -8.85
N MET A 141 19.56 12.57 -7.59
CA MET A 141 19.11 11.76 -6.45
C MET A 141 17.61 11.86 -6.21
N ALA A 142 17.02 13.05 -6.39
CA ALA A 142 15.58 13.25 -6.33
C ALA A 142 14.86 12.47 -7.46
N GLN A 143 15.37 12.54 -8.70
CA GLN A 143 14.84 11.81 -9.84
C GLN A 143 14.90 10.29 -9.65
N GLU A 144 16.02 9.76 -9.17
CA GLU A 144 16.16 8.33 -8.87
C GLU A 144 15.17 7.88 -7.80
N THR A 145 15.05 8.66 -6.72
CA THR A 145 14.09 8.37 -5.64
C THR A 145 12.65 8.39 -6.17
N MET A 146 12.29 9.43 -6.91
CA MET A 146 10.98 9.57 -7.53
C MET A 146 10.67 8.39 -8.48
N LYS A 147 11.63 7.99 -9.32
CA LYS A 147 11.49 6.87 -10.26
C LYS A 147 11.16 5.58 -9.53
N VAL A 148 11.88 5.24 -8.46
CA VAL A 148 11.63 3.99 -7.72
C VAL A 148 10.29 4.07 -6.98
N LEU A 149 9.97 5.21 -6.35
CA LEU A 149 8.70 5.39 -5.66
C LEU A 149 7.50 5.24 -6.62
N LEU A 150 7.54 5.93 -7.76
CA LEU A 150 6.49 5.87 -8.80
C LEU A 150 6.35 4.46 -9.39
N ALA A 151 7.45 3.75 -9.62
CA ALA A 151 7.40 2.38 -10.15
C ALA A 151 6.72 1.41 -9.18
N ARG A 152 6.91 1.59 -7.86
CA ARG A 152 6.32 0.71 -6.85
C ARG A 152 4.89 1.09 -6.46
N ARG A 153 4.53 2.38 -6.56
CA ARG A 153 3.23 2.90 -6.10
C ARG A 153 2.02 2.09 -6.59
N PRO A 154 1.90 1.68 -7.87
CA PRO A 154 0.76 0.88 -8.33
C PRO A 154 0.70 -0.51 -7.71
N ALA A 155 1.84 -1.14 -7.45
CA ALA A 155 1.88 -2.46 -6.82
C ALA A 155 1.49 -2.40 -5.34
N GLU A 156 1.77 -1.28 -4.68
CA GLU A 156 1.55 -1.11 -3.24
C GLU A 156 0.18 -0.51 -2.90
N PHE A 157 -0.28 0.47 -3.68
CA PHE A 157 -1.51 1.22 -3.40
C PHE A 157 -2.52 1.20 -4.55
N GLY A 158 -2.12 0.63 -5.70
CA GLY A 158 -2.98 0.52 -6.86
C GLY A 158 -3.95 -0.64 -6.75
N MET A 159 -4.81 -0.73 -7.76
CA MET A 159 -5.68 -1.87 -7.95
C MET A 159 -4.83 -3.05 -8.44
N PRO A 160 -4.97 -4.26 -7.85
CA PRO A 160 -4.41 -5.47 -8.44
C PRO A 160 -4.86 -5.62 -9.90
N ASP A 161 -3.97 -6.10 -10.78
CA ASP A 161 -4.40 -6.43 -12.14
C ASP A 161 -5.31 -7.66 -12.10
N PHE A 162 -6.61 -7.40 -12.26
CA PHE A 162 -7.63 -8.43 -12.34
C PHE A 162 -8.21 -8.59 -13.76
N SER A 163 -7.64 -7.91 -14.76
CA SER A 163 -8.13 -7.90 -16.15
C SER A 163 -8.01 -9.26 -16.85
N LEU A 164 -7.08 -10.10 -16.40
CA LEU A 164 -6.80 -11.42 -16.98
C LEU A 164 -7.61 -12.56 -16.36
N LEU A 165 -8.51 -12.29 -15.42
CA LEU A 165 -9.13 -13.31 -14.57
C LEU A 165 -10.53 -13.77 -15.01
N THR A 166 -11.09 -13.20 -16.07
CA THR A 166 -12.42 -13.58 -16.59
C THR A 166 -12.62 -15.11 -16.73
N PRO A 167 -11.60 -15.93 -17.07
CA PRO A 167 -11.75 -17.39 -17.11
C PRO A 167 -11.40 -18.17 -15.84
N ALA A 168 -10.77 -17.57 -14.81
CA ALA A 168 -10.12 -18.33 -13.74
C ALA A 168 -11.09 -19.13 -12.86
N TYR A 169 -12.30 -18.61 -12.66
CA TYR A 169 -13.32 -19.22 -11.81
C TYR A 169 -14.49 -19.80 -12.62
N VAL A 170 -14.35 -19.95 -13.94
CA VAL A 170 -15.39 -20.49 -14.81
C VAL A 170 -14.87 -21.76 -15.47
N VAL A 171 -15.43 -22.90 -15.08
CA VAL A 171 -15.13 -24.22 -15.64
C VAL A 171 -16.32 -24.68 -16.46
N ASP A 172 -16.10 -24.98 -17.74
CA ASP A 172 -17.14 -25.40 -18.68
C ASP A 172 -18.36 -24.46 -18.74
N GLY A 173 -18.11 -23.16 -18.60
CA GLY A 173 -19.14 -22.11 -18.62
C GLY A 173 -19.91 -21.94 -17.31
N THR A 174 -19.53 -22.65 -16.24
CA THR A 174 -20.15 -22.57 -14.92
C THR A 174 -19.16 -22.06 -13.88
N LEU A 175 -19.64 -21.26 -12.93
CA LEU A 175 -18.85 -20.79 -11.79
C LEU A 175 -18.33 -21.95 -10.92
N ASP A 176 -17.02 -22.04 -10.73
CA ASP A 176 -16.41 -22.88 -9.69
C ASP A 176 -16.46 -22.15 -8.34
N VAL A 177 -17.57 -22.38 -7.63
CA VAL A 177 -17.84 -21.79 -6.31
C VAL A 177 -16.78 -22.17 -5.28
N ILE A 178 -16.21 -23.37 -5.38
CA ILE A 178 -15.24 -23.84 -4.40
C ILE A 178 -13.90 -23.16 -4.60
N GLU A 179 -13.43 -23.08 -5.84
CA GLU A 179 -12.18 -22.37 -6.15
C GLU A 179 -12.29 -20.89 -5.78
N LEU A 180 -13.43 -20.25 -6.07
CA LEU A 180 -13.67 -18.86 -5.68
C LEU A 180 -13.61 -18.68 -4.15
N THR A 181 -14.38 -19.47 -3.40
CA THR A 181 -14.48 -19.33 -1.94
C THR A 181 -13.17 -19.67 -1.22
N VAL A 182 -12.41 -20.67 -1.71
CA VAL A 182 -11.08 -21.00 -1.19
C VAL A 182 -10.12 -19.83 -1.38
N ASN A 183 -10.06 -19.23 -2.57
CA ASN A 183 -9.16 -18.11 -2.84
C ASN A 183 -9.53 -16.86 -2.07
N VAL A 184 -10.82 -16.56 -1.88
CA VAL A 184 -11.24 -15.42 -1.05
C VAL A 184 -10.89 -15.64 0.43
N ARG A 185 -10.97 -16.88 0.92
CA ARG A 185 -10.70 -17.24 2.33
C ARG A 185 -9.20 -17.34 2.66
N THR A 186 -8.28 -17.16 1.72
CA THR A 186 -6.84 -17.08 2.04
C THR A 186 -6.55 -15.81 2.85
N ASP A 187 -5.26 -15.53 3.13
CA ASP A 187 -4.87 -14.32 3.84
C ASP A 187 -5.46 -13.09 3.14
N PRO A 188 -6.16 -12.17 3.84
CA PRO A 188 -6.67 -10.93 3.25
C PRO A 188 -5.57 -10.06 2.62
N GLU A 189 -4.32 -10.22 3.06
CA GLU A 189 -3.15 -9.55 2.46
C GLU A 189 -2.70 -10.20 1.15
N ASP A 190 -3.09 -11.46 0.87
CA ASP A 190 -2.71 -12.15 -0.35
C ASP A 190 -3.37 -11.52 -1.58
N THR A 191 -2.55 -11.26 -2.60
CA THR A 191 -3.02 -10.77 -3.90
C THR A 191 -4.12 -11.66 -4.47
N SER A 192 -4.06 -12.99 -4.28
CA SER A 192 -5.08 -13.94 -4.74
C SER A 192 -6.45 -13.73 -4.09
N SER A 193 -6.50 -13.42 -2.79
CA SER A 193 -7.76 -13.10 -2.08
C SER A 193 -8.38 -11.81 -2.62
N GLN A 194 -7.56 -10.78 -2.78
CA GLN A 194 -8.00 -9.48 -3.32
C GLN A 194 -8.53 -9.65 -4.75
N VAL A 195 -7.77 -10.33 -5.60
CA VAL A 195 -8.13 -10.71 -6.96
C VAL A 195 -9.48 -11.46 -7.02
N ALA A 196 -9.67 -12.48 -6.19
CA ALA A 196 -10.88 -13.29 -6.19
C ALA A 196 -12.13 -12.46 -5.81
N SER A 197 -12.00 -11.60 -4.79
CA SER A 197 -13.10 -10.73 -4.36
C SER A 197 -13.45 -9.66 -5.42
N LEU A 198 -12.44 -9.07 -6.07
CA LEU A 198 -12.62 -8.09 -7.15
C LEU A 198 -13.27 -8.72 -8.38
N TRP A 199 -12.84 -9.94 -8.75
CA TRP A 199 -13.46 -10.69 -9.82
C TRP A 199 -14.93 -10.96 -9.53
N ALA A 200 -15.27 -11.41 -8.31
CA ALA A 200 -16.64 -11.67 -7.92
C ALA A 200 -17.50 -10.39 -7.99
N ALA A 201 -16.97 -9.27 -7.50
CA ALA A 201 -17.60 -7.97 -7.59
C ALA A 201 -17.84 -7.54 -9.06
N GLN A 202 -16.83 -7.66 -9.93
CA GLN A 202 -16.98 -7.30 -11.34
C GLN A 202 -18.01 -8.20 -12.05
N ARG A 203 -18.03 -9.50 -11.75
CA ARG A 203 -19.01 -10.46 -12.30
C ARG A 203 -20.44 -10.06 -11.92
N LEU A 204 -20.68 -9.60 -10.70
CA LEU A 204 -21.99 -9.12 -10.22
C LEU A 204 -22.56 -7.93 -11.03
N LEU A 205 -21.71 -7.15 -11.72
CA LEU A 205 -22.15 -6.05 -12.58
C LEU A 205 -22.67 -6.52 -13.96
N SER A 206 -22.45 -7.78 -14.30
CA SER A 206 -22.86 -8.37 -15.58
C SER A 206 -24.22 -9.07 -15.47
N ASP A 207 -24.70 -9.65 -16.56
CA ASP A 207 -25.85 -10.56 -16.52
C ASP A 207 -25.41 -11.91 -15.93
N VAL A 208 -25.89 -12.20 -14.72
CA VAL A 208 -25.44 -13.33 -13.88
C VAL A 208 -26.62 -14.27 -13.63
N PRO A 209 -26.46 -15.59 -13.86
CA PRO A 209 -27.47 -16.58 -13.51
C PRO A 209 -27.86 -16.48 -12.02
N PRO A 210 -29.14 -16.67 -11.66
CA PRO A 210 -29.58 -16.62 -10.26
C PRO A 210 -28.78 -17.54 -9.33
N SER A 211 -28.31 -18.68 -9.84
CA SER A 211 -27.47 -19.65 -9.11
C SER A 211 -26.06 -19.15 -8.77
N GLU A 212 -25.56 -18.11 -9.43
CA GLU A 212 -24.23 -17.52 -9.16
C GLU A 212 -24.32 -16.31 -8.23
N LEU A 213 -25.51 -15.73 -8.06
CA LEU A 213 -25.68 -14.48 -7.33
C LEU A 213 -25.25 -14.58 -5.86
N LEU A 214 -25.63 -15.65 -5.17
CA LEU A 214 -25.26 -15.87 -3.77
C LEU A 214 -23.74 -16.03 -3.57
N PRO A 215 -23.03 -16.97 -4.23
CA PRO A 215 -21.60 -17.15 -4.02
C PRO A 215 -20.77 -15.91 -4.38
N LEU A 216 -21.14 -15.20 -5.46
CA LEU A 216 -20.46 -13.96 -5.84
C LEU A 216 -20.69 -12.84 -4.80
N THR A 217 -21.90 -12.74 -4.26
CA THR A 217 -22.22 -11.75 -3.22
C THR A 217 -21.44 -12.04 -1.95
N ALA A 218 -21.40 -13.31 -1.51
CA ALA A 218 -20.64 -13.72 -0.33
C ALA A 218 -19.14 -13.44 -0.49
N ALA A 219 -18.56 -13.76 -1.65
CA ALA A 219 -17.16 -13.49 -1.97
C ALA A 219 -16.82 -11.99 -1.91
N ALA A 220 -17.64 -11.14 -2.54
CA ALA A 220 -17.42 -9.68 -2.54
C ALA A 220 -17.65 -9.06 -1.15
N CYS A 221 -18.68 -9.48 -0.43
CA CYS A 221 -18.98 -8.99 0.92
C CYS A 221 -17.91 -9.40 1.92
N PHE A 222 -17.49 -10.67 1.91
CA PHE A 222 -16.42 -11.16 2.76
C PHE A 222 -15.12 -10.43 2.47
N GLY A 223 -14.74 -10.31 1.19
CA GLY A 223 -13.55 -9.55 0.78
C GLY A 223 -13.58 -8.11 1.28
N LEU A 224 -14.72 -7.41 1.16
CA LEU A 224 -14.84 -6.04 1.68
C LEU A 224 -14.62 -5.97 3.20
N VAL A 225 -15.17 -6.93 3.96
CA VAL A 225 -15.02 -6.93 5.43
C VAL A 225 -13.59 -7.31 5.85
N SER A 226 -13.02 -8.36 5.25
CA SER A 226 -11.72 -8.91 5.66
C SER A 226 -10.53 -8.08 5.17
N GLN A 227 -10.65 -7.43 4.01
CA GLN A 227 -9.55 -6.71 3.36
C GLN A 227 -9.58 -5.19 3.63
N ASN A 228 -10.61 -4.66 4.31
CA ASN A 228 -10.78 -3.20 4.49
C ASN A 228 -9.60 -2.49 5.14
N ALA A 229 -8.87 -3.19 6.03
CA ALA A 229 -7.76 -2.62 6.79
C ALA A 229 -6.38 -2.94 6.20
N THR A 230 -6.27 -3.97 5.36
CA THR A 230 -4.99 -4.56 4.97
C THR A 230 -4.69 -4.48 3.48
N ALA A 231 -5.72 -4.49 2.62
CA ALA A 231 -5.53 -4.37 1.18
C ALA A 231 -5.25 -2.93 0.74
N PRO A 232 -4.64 -2.72 -0.43
CA PRO A 232 -4.53 -1.41 -1.06
C PRO A 232 -5.88 -0.71 -1.10
N ARG A 233 -5.96 0.57 -0.69
CA ARG A 233 -7.23 1.32 -0.52
C ARG A 233 -8.16 1.25 -1.74
N ALA A 234 -7.60 1.11 -2.94
CA ALA A 234 -8.35 0.92 -4.17
C ALA A 234 -9.30 -0.30 -4.11
N VAL A 235 -8.86 -1.41 -3.52
CA VAL A 235 -9.62 -2.68 -3.44
C VAL A 235 -10.93 -2.53 -2.66
N PRO A 236 -10.94 -2.18 -1.36
CA PRO A 236 -12.20 -2.01 -0.62
C PRO A 236 -13.03 -0.82 -1.13
N THR A 237 -12.40 0.19 -1.75
CA THR A 237 -13.15 1.28 -2.42
C THR A 237 -13.98 0.74 -3.57
N HIS A 238 -13.39 -0.05 -4.46
CA HIS A 238 -14.10 -0.63 -5.59
C HIS A 238 -15.15 -1.66 -5.16
N LEU A 239 -14.84 -2.54 -4.20
CA LEU A 239 -15.81 -3.48 -3.65
C LEU A 239 -17.04 -2.74 -3.10
N ARG A 240 -16.84 -1.65 -2.34
CA ARG A 240 -17.93 -0.82 -1.81
C ARG A 240 -18.78 -0.20 -2.92
N GLU A 241 -18.16 0.34 -3.96
CA GLU A 241 -18.87 0.93 -5.12
C GLU A 241 -19.75 -0.10 -5.83
N VAL A 242 -19.19 -1.28 -6.13
CA VAL A 242 -19.94 -2.37 -6.75
C VAL A 242 -21.10 -2.81 -5.86
N LEU A 243 -20.82 -3.13 -4.59
CA LEU A 243 -21.83 -3.62 -3.65
C LEU A 243 -22.95 -2.61 -3.44
N THR A 244 -22.64 -1.32 -3.40
CA THR A 244 -23.65 -0.25 -3.34
C THR A 244 -24.53 -0.24 -4.60
N ARG A 245 -23.93 -0.46 -5.77
CA ARG A 245 -24.65 -0.48 -7.05
C ARG A 245 -25.57 -1.70 -7.21
N VAL A 246 -25.15 -2.86 -6.72
CA VAL A 246 -25.93 -4.11 -6.82
C VAL A 246 -26.82 -4.38 -5.60
N ALA A 247 -26.81 -3.47 -4.62
CA ALA A 247 -27.70 -3.51 -3.46
C ALA A 247 -29.15 -3.36 -3.91
N ALA A 248 -29.86 -4.48 -3.96
CA ALA A 248 -31.32 -4.50 -4.03
C ALA A 248 -31.85 -4.99 -2.69
N ASP A 249 -32.88 -4.33 -2.16
CA ASP A 249 -33.55 -4.71 -0.91
C ASP A 249 -34.99 -5.15 -1.18
N PRO A 250 -35.19 -6.34 -1.80
CA PRO A 250 -36.52 -6.82 -2.09
C PRO A 250 -37.21 -7.31 -0.81
N PRO A 251 -38.52 -7.04 -0.64
CA PRO A 251 -39.27 -7.56 0.49
C PRO A 251 -39.36 -9.10 0.42
N CYS A 252 -39.25 -9.76 1.57
CA CYS A 252 -39.34 -11.21 1.70
C CYS A 252 -40.01 -11.65 3.02
N ALA A 253 -40.56 -12.86 3.04
CA ALA A 253 -41.30 -13.39 4.19
C ALA A 253 -40.43 -13.71 5.42
N HIS A 254 -39.11 -13.78 5.25
CA HIS A 254 -38.16 -14.18 6.29
C HIS A 254 -37.76 -13.04 7.26
N GLY A 255 -38.08 -11.78 6.95
CA GLY A 255 -37.83 -10.63 7.84
C GLY A 255 -36.37 -10.51 8.29
N GLU A 256 -36.14 -10.29 9.59
CA GLU A 256 -34.82 -10.14 10.22
C GLU A 256 -34.02 -11.44 10.34
N ARG A 257 -34.56 -12.59 9.91
CA ARG A 257 -33.84 -13.88 9.98
C ARG A 257 -32.62 -13.95 9.05
N HIS A 258 -32.34 -12.89 8.30
CA HIS A 258 -31.24 -12.79 7.34
C HIS A 258 -29.89 -12.41 7.95
N ASP A 259 -29.84 -12.09 9.24
CA ASP A 259 -28.62 -11.67 9.93
C ASP A 259 -27.67 -12.85 10.15
N ALA A 260 -26.82 -13.12 9.16
CA ALA A 260 -25.69 -14.04 9.28
C ALA A 260 -24.40 -13.27 9.56
N ALA A 261 -23.60 -13.76 10.50
CA ALA A 261 -22.31 -13.17 10.84
C ALA A 261 -21.31 -13.29 9.66
N PRO A 262 -20.45 -12.28 9.40
CA PRO A 262 -19.57 -12.27 8.23
C PRO A 262 -18.66 -13.49 8.07
N ASP A 263 -18.22 -14.07 9.17
CA ASP A 263 -17.39 -15.28 9.22
C ASP A 263 -18.10 -16.53 8.72
N THR A 264 -19.44 -16.54 8.74
CA THR A 264 -20.25 -17.68 8.27
C THR A 264 -20.56 -17.65 6.77
N TRP A 265 -20.43 -16.50 6.10
CA TRP A 265 -20.90 -16.32 4.71
C TRP A 265 -20.29 -17.29 3.71
N LEU A 266 -18.96 -17.44 3.71
CA LEU A 266 -18.28 -18.36 2.79
C LEU A 266 -18.53 -19.82 3.16
N ALA A 267 -18.59 -20.14 4.45
CA ALA A 267 -18.86 -21.51 4.92
C ALA A 267 -20.25 -21.98 4.50
N GLY A 268 -21.29 -21.15 4.67
CA GLY A 268 -22.65 -21.51 4.24
C GLY A 268 -22.79 -21.64 2.73
N VAL A 269 -22.09 -20.80 1.94
CA VAL A 269 -21.99 -20.98 0.48
C VAL A 269 -21.31 -22.31 0.12
N ILE A 270 -20.19 -22.63 0.76
CA ILE A 270 -19.50 -23.90 0.48
C ILE A 270 -20.42 -25.09 0.81
N TYR A 271 -21.15 -25.03 1.92
CA TYR A 271 -22.09 -26.08 2.31
C TYR A 271 -23.17 -26.31 1.24
N LEU A 272 -23.83 -25.25 0.76
CA LEU A 272 -24.90 -25.32 -0.25
C LEU A 272 -24.42 -25.91 -1.58
N TYR A 273 -23.20 -25.59 -2.00
CA TYR A 273 -22.69 -25.94 -3.32
C TYR A 273 -21.80 -27.21 -3.31
N LYS A 274 -21.40 -27.70 -2.12
CA LYS A 274 -20.66 -28.95 -1.97
C LYS A 274 -20.87 -29.61 -0.59
N PRO A 275 -22.09 -30.10 -0.30
CA PRO A 275 -22.46 -30.60 1.02
C PRO A 275 -21.68 -31.85 1.48
N MET A 276 -21.14 -32.68 0.58
CA MET A 276 -20.43 -33.92 0.95
C MET A 276 -18.97 -33.74 1.44
N ARG A 277 -18.52 -32.52 1.73
CA ARG A 277 -17.12 -32.24 2.11
C ARG A 277 -16.92 -31.89 3.59
N PHE A 278 -17.99 -31.75 4.37
CA PHE A 278 -17.94 -31.35 5.78
C PHE A 278 -18.76 -32.33 6.60
N ASP A 279 -18.10 -33.10 7.46
CA ASP A 279 -18.73 -34.15 8.28
C ASP A 279 -19.43 -33.58 9.54
N ASP A 280 -19.27 -32.29 9.87
CA ASP A 280 -19.59 -31.75 11.21
C ASP A 280 -20.31 -30.37 11.27
N ASP A 281 -20.84 -29.82 10.17
CA ASP A 281 -21.48 -28.48 10.21
C ASP A 281 -23.00 -28.53 10.35
N GLU A 282 -23.55 -27.60 11.15
CA GLU A 282 -25.00 -27.38 11.29
C GLU A 282 -25.64 -27.13 9.92
N PRO A 283 -26.80 -27.75 9.61
CA PRO A 283 -27.47 -27.54 8.33
C PRO A 283 -27.86 -26.08 8.17
N VAL A 284 -27.49 -25.49 7.03
CA VAL A 284 -27.98 -24.17 6.65
C VAL A 284 -29.41 -24.27 6.13
N ASP A 285 -30.24 -23.28 6.46
CA ASP A 285 -31.60 -23.15 5.94
C ASP A 285 -31.54 -22.71 4.46
N GLU A 286 -31.62 -23.66 3.52
CA GLU A 286 -31.47 -23.39 2.09
C GLU A 286 -32.45 -22.33 1.58
N GLU A 287 -33.69 -22.33 2.06
CA GLU A 287 -34.73 -21.37 1.65
C GLU A 287 -34.35 -19.96 2.09
N LEU A 288 -33.80 -19.83 3.30
CA LEU A 288 -33.29 -18.56 3.82
C LEU A 288 -32.08 -18.06 3.02
N TRP A 289 -31.12 -18.93 2.68
CA TRP A 289 -29.88 -18.53 2.00
C TRP A 289 -30.09 -18.17 0.52
N HIS A 290 -31.01 -18.83 -0.16
CA HIS A 290 -31.41 -18.47 -1.53
C HIS A 290 -32.37 -17.26 -1.58
N CYS A 291 -32.85 -16.78 -0.43
CA CYS A 291 -33.70 -15.59 -0.36
C CYS A 291 -32.93 -14.35 -0.84
N PRO A 292 -33.47 -13.55 -1.77
CA PRO A 292 -32.86 -12.27 -2.16
C PRO A 292 -32.64 -11.29 -0.99
N GLY A 293 -33.48 -11.35 0.05
CA GLY A 293 -33.31 -10.56 1.28
C GLY A 293 -32.05 -10.93 2.07
N HIS A 294 -31.58 -12.19 1.98
CA HIS A 294 -30.34 -12.61 2.63
C HIS A 294 -29.12 -11.96 1.99
N ARG A 295 -29.09 -11.92 0.65
CA ARG A 295 -28.05 -11.19 -0.10
C ARG A 295 -28.06 -9.70 0.23
N ALA A 296 -29.25 -9.09 0.32
CA ALA A 296 -29.40 -7.69 0.71
C ALA A 296 -28.84 -7.41 2.11
N ALA A 297 -29.09 -8.32 3.06
CA ALA A 297 -28.56 -8.24 4.41
C ALA A 297 -27.02 -8.37 4.44
N MET A 298 -26.44 -9.32 3.71
CA MET A 298 -24.98 -9.46 3.59
C MET A 298 -24.33 -8.17 3.08
N ILE A 299 -24.88 -7.60 2.00
CA ILE A 299 -24.37 -6.35 1.40
C ILE A 299 -24.43 -5.20 2.41
N ARG A 300 -25.58 -5.04 3.07
CA ARG A 300 -25.78 -3.99 4.08
C ARG A 300 -24.78 -4.11 5.23
N THR A 301 -24.63 -5.31 5.77
CA THR A 301 -23.67 -5.61 6.85
C THR A 301 -22.23 -5.33 6.41
N ALA A 302 -21.84 -5.76 5.22
CA ALA A 302 -20.49 -5.50 4.68
C ALA A 302 -20.20 -4.00 4.51
N LEU A 303 -21.17 -3.24 3.99
CA LEU A 303 -21.06 -1.79 3.83
C LEU A 303 -20.97 -1.07 5.20
N GLN A 304 -21.78 -1.49 6.18
CA GLN A 304 -21.74 -0.93 7.53
C GLN A 304 -20.41 -1.19 8.23
N LEU A 305 -19.92 -2.43 8.20
CA LEU A 305 -18.68 -2.82 8.87
C LEU A 305 -17.42 -2.24 8.21
N SER A 306 -17.50 -1.90 6.92
CA SER A 306 -16.39 -1.31 6.16
C SER A 306 -16.42 0.21 6.08
N THR A 307 -17.36 0.89 6.76
CA THR A 307 -17.41 2.36 6.72
C THR A 307 -16.09 2.94 7.25
N PRO A 308 -15.42 3.84 6.51
CA PRO A 308 -14.19 4.47 6.99
C PRO A 308 -14.47 5.16 8.32
N ARG A 309 -13.77 4.77 9.38
CA ARG A 309 -13.78 5.55 10.62
C ARG A 309 -13.02 6.84 10.32
N GLU A 310 -13.68 7.99 10.47
CA GLU A 310 -13.00 9.29 10.49
C GLU A 310 -11.87 9.19 11.53
N ARG A 311 -10.63 9.31 11.06
CA ARG A 311 -9.43 9.43 11.90
C ARG A 311 -8.90 10.84 11.73
#